data_AF-A0A2G1QJJ9-F1
#
_entry.id   AF-A0A2G1QJJ9-F1
#
_cell.length_a   1.000
_cell.length_b   1.000
_cell.length_c   1.000
_cell.angle_alpha   90.00
_cell.angle_beta   90.00
_cell.angle_gamma   90.00
#
_symmetry.space_group_name_H-M   'P 1'
#
loop_
_entity.id
_entity.type
_entity.pdbx_description
1 polymer ?
#
loop_
_entity_poly.entity_id
_entity_poly.type
_entity_poly.pdbx_seq_one_letter_code
_entity_poly.pdbx_strand_id
1 'polypeptide(L)' 'MTDEELTAALEIALGIFGGSGSLSRLSVAHTASGLRIWGGWHIVNHVAETPLFAGRRTIETARAIYTIKNPGDRQFNLF' A
#
# COMPACT_ATOMS: atom_id res chain seq x y z
N MET A 1 2.55 14.32 -6.99
CA MET A 1 3.41 13.11 -7.02
C MET A 1 2.89 12.20 -8.10
N THR A 2 3.71 11.87 -9.10
CA THR A 2 3.35 10.92 -10.18
C THR A 2 3.25 9.50 -9.62
N ASP A 3 2.73 8.56 -10.42
CA ASP A 3 2.64 7.16 -9.99
C ASP A 3 4.03 6.53 -9.83
N GLU A 4 5.01 6.93 -10.64
CA GLU A 4 6.40 6.46 -10.57
C GLU A 4 7.07 6.95 -9.28
N GLU A 5 6.94 8.24 -8.98
CA GLU A 5 7.46 8.84 -7.74
C GLU A 5 6.83 8.17 -6.51
N LEU A 6 5.51 7.98 -6.54
CA LEU A 6 4.79 7.36 -5.43
C LEU A 6 5.17 5.87 -5.27
N THR A 7 5.37 5.16 -6.38
CA THR A 7 5.88 3.78 -6.37
C THR A 7 7.24 3.71 -5.69
N ALA A 8 8.19 4.54 -6.11
CA ALA A 8 9.54 4.56 -5.51
C ALA A 8 9.50 4.91 -4.01
N ALA A 9 8.67 5.87 -3.61
CA ALA A 9 8.49 6.21 -2.20
C ALA A 9 7.90 5.05 -1.37
N LEU A 10 6.92 4.34 -1.92
CA LEU A 10 6.32 3.17 -1.28
C LEU A 10 7.32 2.00 -1.19
N GLU A 11 8.14 1.78 -2.20
CA GLU A 11 9.18 0.73 -2.17
C GLU A 11 10.20 1.00 -1.06
N ILE A 12 10.63 2.26 -0.90
CA ILE A 12 11.53 2.66 0.19
C ILE A 12 10.85 2.46 1.56
N ALA A 13 9.59 2.88 1.70
CA ALA A 13 8.87 2.82 2.97
C ALA A 13 8.53 1.38 3.40
N LEU A 14 8.13 0.52 2.46
CA LEU A 14 7.74 -0.86 2.75
C LEU A 14 8.95 -1.79 2.94
N GLY A 15 10.10 -1.46 2.33
CA GLY A 15 11.32 -2.25 2.41
C GLY A 15 11.19 -3.67 1.87
N ILE A 16 12.20 -4.51 2.16
CA ILE A 16 12.26 -5.88 1.63
C ILE A 16 11.08 -6.71 2.12
N PHE A 17 10.86 -6.72 3.43
CA PHE A 17 9.72 -7.34 4.08
C PHE A 17 9.59 -6.80 5.50
N GLY A 18 8.36 -6.60 5.96
CA GLY A 18 8.09 -6.13 7.32
C GLY A 18 6.67 -6.45 7.74
N GLY A 19 6.37 -6.15 9.00
CA GLY A 19 5.06 -6.42 9.55
C GLY A 19 4.97 -6.12 11.04
N SER A 20 3.77 -6.23 11.57
CA SER A 20 3.49 -6.13 13.00
C SER A 20 2.34 -7.07 13.34
N GLY A 21 2.26 -7.53 14.58
CA GLY A 21 1.15 -8.35 15.02
C GLY A 21 1.19 -8.61 16.51
N SER A 22 0.02 -8.73 17.12
CA SER A 22 -0.15 -9.25 18.48
C SER A 22 -1.51 -9.93 18.61
N LEU A 23 -1.69 -10.77 19.64
CA LEU A 23 -2.91 -11.55 19.87
C LEU A 23 -4.21 -10.72 19.95
N SER A 24 -4.11 -9.39 20.13
CA SER A 24 -5.28 -8.50 20.24
C SER A 24 -5.19 -7.29 19.30
N ARG A 25 -4.28 -7.32 18.32
CA ARG A 25 -4.14 -6.26 17.30
C ARG A 25 -4.15 -6.89 15.92
N LEU A 26 -4.49 -6.07 14.94
CA LEU A 26 -4.38 -6.46 13.53
C LEU A 26 -2.95 -6.95 13.25
N SER A 27 -2.84 -8.17 12.74
CA SER A 27 -1.59 -8.64 12.15
C SER A 27 -1.49 -8.08 10.75
N VAL A 28 -0.35 -7.49 10.44
CA VAL A 28 -0.04 -6.85 9.16
C VAL A 28 1.30 -7.41 8.69
N ALA A 29 1.37 -7.75 7.41
CA ALA A 29 2.63 -8.05 6.73
C ALA A 29 2.70 -7.19 5.46
N HIS A 30 3.90 -6.85 5.00
CA HIS A 30 4.09 -6.10 3.78
C HIS A 30 5.45 -6.36 3.13
N THR A 31 5.52 -6.13 1.82
CA THR A 31 6.77 -6.10 1.04
C THR A 31 6.70 -5.04 -0.04
N ALA A 32 7.83 -4.40 -0.34
CA ALA A 32 7.97 -3.55 -1.52
C ALA A 32 7.77 -4.34 -2.82
N SER A 33 8.14 -5.63 -2.86
CA SER A 33 8.00 -6.45 -4.07
C SER A 33 6.52 -6.58 -4.47
N GLY A 34 6.16 -5.94 -5.58
CA GLY A 34 4.77 -5.89 -6.03
C GLY A 34 3.85 -5.09 -5.12
N LEU A 35 4.40 -4.23 -4.26
CA LEU A 35 3.68 -3.37 -3.32
C LEU A 35 2.59 -4.12 -2.53
N ARG A 36 2.94 -5.27 -1.95
CA ARG A 36 1.98 -6.18 -1.33
C ARG A 36 1.79 -5.88 0.14
N ILE A 37 0.53 -5.82 0.58
CA ILE A 37 0.15 -5.62 1.98
C ILE A 37 -0.91 -6.67 2.34
N TRP A 38 -0.70 -7.36 3.45
CA TRP A 38 -1.63 -8.31 4.05
C TRP A 38 -2.08 -7.80 5.42
N GLY A 39 -3.29 -8.18 5.82
CA GLY A 39 -3.86 -7.79 7.11
C GLY A 39 -4.94 -8.74 7.57
N GLY A 40 -5.00 -9.03 8.88
CA GLY A 40 -6.00 -9.92 9.46
C GLY A 40 -6.04 -9.87 10.98
N TRP A 41 -7.15 -10.36 11.56
CA TRP A 41 -7.28 -10.55 13.02
C TRP A 41 -6.66 -11.87 13.52
N HIS A 42 -5.98 -12.59 12.62
CA HIS A 42 -5.15 -13.76 12.87
C HIS A 42 -3.70 -13.47 12.45
N ILE A 43 -2.74 -14.31 12.85
CA ILE A 43 -1.36 -14.19 12.36
C ILE A 43 -1.37 -14.47 10.85
N VAL A 44 -1.11 -13.45 10.04
CA VAL A 44 -1.24 -13.56 8.59
C VAL A 44 -0.06 -14.34 7.99
N ASN A 45 -0.38 -15.34 7.19
CA ASN A 45 0.57 -16.11 6.41
C ASN A 45 0.69 -15.54 4.98
N HIS A 46 1.65 -14.63 4.79
CA HIS A 46 1.93 -13.99 3.49
C HIS A 46 2.35 -14.95 2.35
N VAL A 47 2.68 -16.21 2.66
CA VAL A 47 3.02 -17.23 1.64
C VAL A 47 1.78 -17.95 1.12
N ALA A 48 0.78 -18.17 1.98
CA ALA A 48 -0.43 -18.90 1.63
C ALA A 48 -1.63 -17.98 1.33
N GLU A 49 -1.64 -16.78 1.90
CA GLU A 49 -2.77 -15.85 1.83
C GLU A 49 -2.58 -14.82 0.71
N THR A 50 -3.69 -14.46 0.06
CA THR A 50 -3.70 -13.41 -0.95
C THR A 50 -3.57 -12.04 -0.27
N PRO A 51 -2.74 -11.11 -0.79
CA PRO A 51 -2.62 -9.77 -0.23
C PRO A 51 -3.94 -8.99 -0.36
N LEU A 52 -4.22 -8.14 0.63
CA LEU A 52 -5.35 -7.20 0.60
C LEU A 52 -5.14 -6.11 -0.46
N PHE A 53 -3.91 -5.65 -0.59
CA PHE A 53 -3.48 -4.67 -1.59
C PHE A 53 -2.23 -5.16 -2.31
N ALA A 54 -2.19 -4.98 -3.63
CA ALA A 54 -1.03 -5.29 -4.46
C ALA A 54 -0.93 -4.33 -5.66
N GLY A 55 0.29 -4.00 -6.06
CA GLY A 55 0.63 -3.20 -7.23
C GLY A 55 -0.16 -1.90 -7.30
N ARG A 56 -0.86 -1.68 -8.43
CA ARG A 56 -1.65 -0.47 -8.68
C ARG A 56 -2.68 -0.19 -7.60
N ARG A 57 -3.31 -1.22 -7.05
CA ARG A 57 -4.32 -1.06 -5.99
C ARG A 57 -3.72 -0.47 -4.72
N THR A 58 -2.46 -0.78 -4.42
CA THR A 58 -1.72 -0.18 -3.31
C THR A 58 -1.44 1.30 -3.56
N ILE A 59 -1.09 1.68 -4.79
CA ILE A 59 -0.88 3.07 -5.19
C ILE A 59 -2.19 3.86 -5.05
N GLU A 60 -3.29 3.36 -5.61
CA GLU A 60 -4.61 4.00 -5.52
C GLU A 60 -5.07 4.16 -4.07
N THR A 61 -4.86 3.13 -3.24
CA THR A 61 -5.19 3.17 -1.82
C THR A 61 -4.33 4.19 -1.07
N ALA A 62 -3.03 4.26 -1.35
CA ALA A 62 -2.15 5.26 -0.75
C ALA A 62 -2.57 6.68 -1.15
N ARG A 63 -2.95 6.91 -2.41
CA ARG A 63 -3.49 8.21 -2.86
C ARG A 63 -4.74 8.58 -2.11
N ALA A 64 -5.68 7.64 -1.93
CA ALA A 64 -6.92 7.89 -1.23
C ALA A 64 -6.71 8.19 0.26
N ILE A 65 -5.90 7.38 0.96
CA ILE A 65 -5.67 7.52 2.41
C ILE A 65 -4.89 8.80 2.73
N TYR A 66 -3.83 9.08 1.96
CA TYR A 66 -2.96 10.23 2.21
C TYR A 66 -3.35 11.48 1.42
N THR A 67 -4.48 11.46 0.70
CA THR A 67 -4.98 12.57 -0.12
C THR A 67 -3.91 13.08 -1.12
N ILE A 68 -3.13 12.17 -1.70
CA ILE A 68 -2.04 12.52 -2.63
C ILE A 68 -2.64 12.76 -4.01
N LYS A 69 -2.71 14.05 -4.41
CA LYS A 69 -3.21 14.44 -5.73
C LYS A 69 -2.41 13.80 -6.86
N ASN A 70 -3.13 13.28 -7.85
CA ASN A 70 -2.54 12.84 -9.11
C ASN A 70 -2.33 14.07 -10.02
N PRO A 71 -1.08 14.39 -10.40
CA PRO A 71 -0.81 15.51 -11.30
C PRO A 71 -1.36 15.31 -12.73
N GLY A 72 -1.66 14.05 -13.11
CA GLY A 72 -2.30 13.72 -14.39
C GLY A 72 -3.82 13.82 -14.36
N ASP A 73 -4.45 13.97 -13.19
CA ASP A 73 -5.88 14.21 -13.13
C ASP A 73 -6.14 15.59 -13.70
N ARG A 74 -6.93 15.65 -14.78
CA ARG A 74 -7.51 16.91 -15.27
C ARG A 74 -8.39 17.45 -14.14
N GLN A 75 -7.79 18.29 -13.30
CA GLN A 75 -8.52 19.12 -12.37
C GLN A 75 -9.49 19.94 -13.23
N PHE A 76 -10.79 19.63 -13.14
CA PHE A 76 -11.80 20.43 -13.82
C PHE A 76 -11.63 21.86 -13.30
N ASN A 77 -11.45 22.80 -14.22
CA ASN A 77 -11.40 24.22 -13.89
C ASN A 77 -12.64 24.53 -13.05
N LEU A 78 -12.40 24.97 -11.81
CA LEU A 78 -13.42 25.66 -11.06
C LEU A 78 -13.46 27.07 -11.64
N PHE A 79 -14.25 27.17 -12.72
CA PHE A 79 -14.57 28.37 -13.49
C PHE A 79 -13.45 28.87 -14.43
#